data_AF-A0AAV0VDG5-F1
#
_entry.id   AF-A0AAV0VDG5-F1
#
_cell.length_a   1.000
_cell.length_b   1.000
_cell.length_c   1.000
_cell.angle_alpha   90.00
_cell.angle_beta   90.00
_cell.angle_gamma   90.00
#
_symmetry.space_group_name_H-M   'P 1'
#
loop_
_entity.id
_entity.type
_entity.pdbx_description
1 polymer ?
#
loop_
_entity_poly.entity_id
_entity_poly.type
_entity_poly.pdbx_seq_one_letter_code
_entity_poly.pdbx_strand_id
1 'polypeptide(L)'
;MQMVLGERDLWEVVVSGEVKVEEGVTTLDQTAYKRKSRKAKAVICLAMEDSQLPFVRSVSGAFNAWGRSEDHFEKTSLANKLFLRRHFFTTMMEEGDDVLSHINKLKTLA
;
A
#
# COMPACT_ATOMS: atom_id res chain seq x y z
N MET A 1 4.50 -0.03 -5.23
CA MET A 1 5.69 0.44 -4.46
C MET A 1 6.47 -0.65 -3.75
N GLN A 2 5.85 -1.80 -3.41
CA GLN A 2 6.53 -2.92 -2.74
C GLN A 2 7.88 -3.32 -3.38
N MET A 3 7.92 -3.47 -4.71
CA MET A 3 9.16 -3.81 -5.43
C MET A 3 10.31 -2.82 -5.19
N VAL A 4 10.02 -1.51 -5.22
CA VAL A 4 11.03 -0.45 -5.03
C VAL A 4 11.53 -0.40 -3.58
N LEU A 5 10.65 -0.65 -2.61
CA LEU A 5 11.04 -0.70 -1.20
C LEU A 5 11.81 -1.99 -0.87
N GLY A 6 11.44 -3.11 -1.49
CA GLY A 6 12.13 -4.39 -1.36
C GLY A 6 13.56 -4.34 -1.90
N GLU A 7 13.76 -3.80 -3.11
CA GLU A 7 15.10 -3.61 -3.71
C GLU A 7 16.05 -2.80 -2.81
N ARG A 8 15.50 -1.91 -1.98
CA ARG A 8 16.26 -1.02 -1.11
C ARG A 8 16.41 -1.52 0.33
N ASP A 9 15.93 -2.73 0.63
CA ASP A 9 15.89 -3.30 1.97
C ASP A 9 15.14 -2.41 2.99
N LEU A 10 13.99 -1.88 2.53
CA LEU A 10 13.11 -0.96 3.27
C LEU A 10 11.71 -1.53 3.51
N TRP A 11 11.36 -2.66 2.89
CA TRP A 11 10.01 -3.22 2.95
C TRP A 11 9.60 -3.59 4.38
N GLU A 12 10.45 -4.28 5.12
CA GLU A 12 10.15 -4.67 6.51
C GLU A 12 9.82 -3.47 7.41
N VAL A 13 10.45 -2.31 7.16
CA VAL A 13 10.24 -1.09 7.96
C VAL A 13 8.84 -0.49 7.75
N VAL A 14 8.18 -0.77 6.62
CA VAL A 14 6.82 -0.28 6.35
C VAL A 14 5.73 -1.27 6.75
N VAL A 15 6.06 -2.54 6.99
CA VAL A 15 5.09 -3.60 7.34
C VAL A 15 5.15 -3.98 8.82
N SER A 16 6.34 -4.07 9.42
CA SER A 16 6.51 -4.63 10.77
C SER A 16 6.17 -3.68 11.93
N GLY A 17 5.71 -2.46 11.65
CA GLY A 17 5.44 -1.46 12.68
C GLY A 17 6.72 -0.84 13.26
N GLU A 18 6.58 0.21 14.08
CA GLU A 18 7.68 0.57 14.97
C GLU A 18 7.96 -0.60 15.89
N VAL A 19 9.14 -1.22 15.75
CA VAL A 19 9.65 -2.21 16.71
C VAL A 19 9.53 -1.58 18.09
N LYS A 20 8.54 -2.04 18.87
CA LYS A 20 8.48 -1.75 20.30
C LYS A 20 9.81 -2.25 20.83
N VAL A 21 10.61 -1.33 21.34
CA VAL A 21 11.93 -1.61 21.89
C VAL A 21 11.75 -2.62 23.01
N GLU A 22 11.90 -3.90 22.70
CA GLU A 22 12.11 -4.90 23.73
C GLU A 22 13.41 -4.56 24.44
N GLU A 23 13.43 -4.74 25.76
CA GLU A 23 14.56 -4.45 26.64
C GLU A 23 15.79 -5.26 26.16
N GLY A 24 16.66 -4.61 25.37
CA GLY A 24 17.82 -5.25 24.75
C GLY A 24 18.32 -4.60 23.45
N VAL A 25 17.53 -3.76 22.79
CA VAL A 25 17.96 -3.10 21.53
C VAL A 25 19.06 -2.06 21.81
N THR A 26 20.21 -2.20 21.16
CA THR A 26 21.31 -1.23 21.28
C THR A 26 20.93 0.11 20.64
N THR A 27 21.52 1.20 21.13
CA THR A 27 21.31 2.56 20.59
C THR A 27 21.62 2.64 19.08
N LEU A 28 22.60 1.86 18.61
CA LEU A 28 22.96 1.72 17.20
C LEU A 28 21.80 1.20 16.35
N ASP A 29 21.09 0.17 16.79
CA ASP A 29 19.96 -0.43 16.06
C ASP A 29 18.78 0.54 15.94
N GLN A 30 18.53 1.33 17.00
CA GLN A 30 17.49 2.37 16.96
C GLN A 30 17.82 3.46 15.94
N THR A 31 19.09 3.90 15.86
CA THR A 31 19.49 4.90 14.86
C THR A 31 19.43 4.34 13.44
N ALA A 32 19.81 3.08 13.24
CA ALA A 32 19.72 2.38 11.97
C ALA A 32 18.28 2.26 11.49
N TYR A 33 17.36 1.84 12.38
CA TYR A 33 15.92 1.78 12.10
C TYR A 33 15.37 3.15 11.73
N LYS A 34 15.64 4.19 12.53
CA LYS A 34 15.20 5.57 12.23
C LYS A 34 15.70 6.05 10.87
N ARG A 35 16.93 5.71 10.49
CA ARG A 35 17.48 6.04 9.17
C ARG A 35 16.75 5.31 8.05
N LYS A 36 16.51 4.00 8.18
CA LYS A 36 15.74 3.22 7.20
C LYS A 36 14.30 3.75 7.08
N SER A 37 13.65 4.07 8.20
CA SER A 37 12.30 4.64 8.23
C SER A 37 12.25 6.00 7.51
N ARG A 38 13.20 6.91 7.74
CA ARG A 38 13.26 8.17 6.98
C ARG A 38 13.45 7.93 5.48
N LYS A 39 14.33 7.00 5.10
CA LYS A 39 14.59 6.66 3.70
C LYS A 39 13.33 6.08 3.04
N ALA A 40 12.64 5.16 3.70
CA ALA A 40 11.41 4.54 3.20
C ALA A 40 10.30 5.58 3.03
N LYS A 41 10.07 6.46 4.01
CA LYS A 41 9.10 7.55 3.89
C LYS A 41 9.42 8.48 2.72
N ALA A 42 10.70 8.82 2.51
CA ALA A 42 11.10 9.63 1.37
C ALA A 42 10.79 8.94 0.03
N VAL A 43 11.05 7.64 -0.10
CA VAL A 43 10.71 6.86 -1.29
C VAL A 43 9.20 6.84 -1.54
N ILE A 44 8.39 6.64 -0.49
CA ILE A 44 6.93 6.70 -0.59
C ILE A 44 6.49 8.06 -1.14
N CYS A 45 6.92 9.17 -0.51
CA CYS A 45 6.56 10.50 -0.97
C CYS A 45 7.00 10.78 -2.42
N LEU A 46 8.20 10.37 -2.81
CA LEU A 46 8.72 10.59 -4.17
C LEU A 46 8.00 9.76 -5.24
N ALA A 47 7.35 8.66 -4.86
CA ALA A 47 6.60 7.81 -5.77
C ALA A 47 5.14 8.27 -5.94
N MET A 48 4.69 9.26 -5.17
CA MET A 48 3.34 9.78 -5.23
C MET A 48 3.26 11.05 -6.08
N GLU A 49 2.09 11.28 -6.66
CA GLU A 49 1.77 12.57 -7.30
C GLU A 49 1.66 13.68 -6.24
N ASP A 50 2.03 14.91 -6.61
CA ASP A 50 2.01 16.09 -5.73
C ASP A 50 0.65 16.32 -5.04
N SER A 51 -0.44 15.99 -5.74
CA SER A 51 -1.82 16.07 -5.23
C SER A 51 -2.07 15.18 -4.00
N GLN A 52 -1.31 14.09 -3.87
CA GLN A 52 -1.47 13.07 -2.83
C GLN A 52 -0.52 13.27 -1.63
N LEU A 53 0.52 14.10 -1.80
CA LEU A 53 1.52 14.38 -0.75
C LEU A 53 0.94 14.88 0.58
N PRO A 54 -0.11 15.73 0.62
CA PRO A 54 -0.66 16.22 1.90
C PRO A 54 -1.11 15.10 2.86
N PHE A 55 -1.56 13.96 2.32
CA PHE A 55 -2.05 12.83 3.12
C PHE A 55 -0.93 12.08 3.82
N VAL A 56 0.25 12.00 3.21
CA VAL A 56 1.35 11.13 3.65
C VAL A 56 2.50 11.92 4.30
N ARG A 57 2.73 13.16 3.86
CA ARG A 57 3.87 13.98 4.32
C ARG A 57 3.78 14.32 5.80
N SER A 58 2.58 14.56 6.31
CA SER A 58 2.30 14.96 7.70
C SER A 58 2.48 13.82 8.72
N VAL A 59 2.54 12.57 8.27
CA VAL A 59 2.52 11.39 9.14
C VAL A 59 3.93 11.02 9.64
N SER A 60 4.09 10.60 10.89
CA SER A 60 5.39 10.22 11.45
C SER A 60 5.81 8.80 11.03
N GLY A 61 7.04 8.66 10.53
CA GLY A 61 7.61 7.36 10.17
C GLY A 61 7.07 6.75 8.88
N ALA A 62 7.79 5.76 8.35
CA ALA A 62 7.42 5.08 7.10
C ALA A 62 6.22 4.16 7.25
N PHE A 63 6.11 3.46 8.39
CA PHE A 63 5.01 2.54 8.69
C PHE A 63 3.65 3.26 8.61
N ASN A 64 3.50 4.36 9.36
CA ASN A 64 2.24 5.10 9.36
C ASN A 64 1.98 5.77 7.99
N ALA A 65 3.02 6.25 7.30
CA ALA A 65 2.91 6.79 5.94
C ALA A 65 2.40 5.73 4.94
N TRP A 66 2.87 4.49 5.07
CA TRP A 66 2.41 3.35 4.30
C TRP A 66 0.96 2.99 4.62
N GLY A 67 0.64 2.77 5.90
CA GLY A 67 -0.73 2.45 6.33
C GLY A 67 -1.75 3.53 5.94
N ARG A 68 -1.37 4.81 6.01
CA ARG A 68 -2.22 5.92 5.53
C ARG A 68 -2.48 5.84 4.02
N SER A 69 -1.51 5.37 3.25
CA SER A 69 -1.66 5.16 1.82
C SER A 69 -2.57 3.97 1.55
N GLU A 70 -2.41 2.87 2.28
CA GLU A 70 -3.32 1.72 2.23
C GLU A 70 -4.74 2.15 2.57
N ASP A 71 -4.98 2.83 3.69
CA ASP A 71 -6.32 3.29 4.07
C ASP A 71 -6.99 4.20 3.03
N HIS A 72 -6.20 5.05 2.36
CA HIS A 72 -6.73 6.03 1.41
C HIS A 72 -7.07 5.39 0.05
N PHE A 73 -6.20 4.52 -0.44
CA PHE A 73 -6.33 3.93 -1.79
C PHE A 73 -6.99 2.55 -1.77
N GLU A 74 -6.83 1.80 -0.68
CA GLU A 74 -7.45 0.50 -0.49
C GLU A 74 -8.88 0.67 0.04
N LYS A 75 -9.84 0.44 -0.86
CA LYS A 75 -11.26 0.51 -0.57
C LYS A 75 -11.75 -0.76 0.13
N THR A 76 -11.30 -1.02 1.36
CA THR A 76 -11.60 -2.28 2.11
C THR A 76 -12.95 -2.32 2.83
N SER A 77 -13.75 -1.26 2.72
CA SER A 77 -15.06 -1.17 3.38
C SER A 77 -16.01 -2.30 2.98
N LEU A 78 -16.92 -2.69 3.88
CA LEU A 78 -17.94 -3.70 3.58
C LEU A 78 -18.79 -3.31 2.37
N ALA A 79 -19.11 -2.03 2.22
CA ALA A 79 -19.86 -1.52 1.08
C ALA A 79 -19.11 -1.73 -0.25
N ASN A 80 -17.81 -1.46 -0.29
CA ASN A 80 -16.99 -1.68 -1.48
C ASN A 80 -16.84 -3.18 -1.79
N LYS A 81 -16.68 -4.03 -0.76
CA LYS A 81 -16.65 -5.49 -0.92
C LYS A 81 -17.98 -6.03 -1.50
N LEU A 82 -19.11 -5.56 -0.99
CA LEU A 82 -20.44 -5.93 -1.50
C LEU A 82 -20.66 -5.42 -2.91
N PHE A 83 -20.25 -4.18 -3.20
CA PHE A 83 -20.33 -3.59 -4.54
C PHE A 83 -19.53 -4.43 -5.55
N LEU A 84 -18.27 -4.77 -5.25
CA LEU A 84 -17.42 -5.57 -6.11
C LEU A 84 -17.98 -6.98 -6.32
N ARG A 85 -18.45 -7.66 -5.26
CA ARG A 85 -19.11 -8.97 -5.38
C ARG A 85 -20.34 -8.91 -6.28
N ARG A 86 -21.21 -7.93 -6.04
CA ARG A 86 -22.40 -7.74 -6.88
C ARG A 86 -21.99 -7.50 -8.32
N HIS A 87 -21.04 -6.60 -8.55
CA HIS A 87 -20.56 -6.26 -9.88
C HIS A 87 -19.97 -7.49 -10.58
N PHE A 88 -19.15 -8.27 -9.91
CA PHE A 88 -18.61 -9.53 -10.42
C PHE A 88 -19.72 -10.50 -10.86
N PHE A 89 -20.69 -10.80 -9.99
CA PHE A 89 -21.75 -11.76 -10.30
C PHE A 89 -22.76 -11.28 -11.35
N THR A 90 -22.89 -9.96 -11.54
CA THR A 90 -23.83 -9.39 -12.53
C THR A 90 -23.15 -8.96 -13.82
N THR A 91 -21.83 -9.07 -13.93
CA THR A 91 -21.11 -8.69 -15.17
C THR A 91 -21.35 -9.76 -16.22
N MET A 92 -22.07 -9.39 -17.27
CA MET A 92 -22.37 -10.26 -18.41
C MET A 92 -21.49 -9.86 -19.60
N MET A 93 -21.20 -10.81 -20.48
CA MET A 93 -20.55 -10.51 -21.75
C MET A 93 -21.56 -9.82 -22.67
N GLU A 94 -21.20 -8.68 -23.24
CA GLU A 94 -22.06 -7.95 -24.16
C GLU A 94 -22.03 -8.58 -25.56
N GLU A 95 -23.04 -8.28 -26.38
CA GLU A 95 -23.08 -8.76 -27.75
C GLU A 95 -21.94 -8.10 -28.56
N GLY A 96 -21.08 -8.93 -29.17
CA GLY A 96 -19.90 -8.48 -29.89
C GLY A 96 -18.64 -8.28 -29.03
N ASP A 97 -18.72 -8.51 -27.71
CA ASP A 97 -17.53 -8.51 -26.84
C ASP A 97 -16.66 -9.74 -27.16
N ASP A 98 -15.33 -9.55 -27.16
CA ASP A 98 -14.39 -10.66 -27.26
C ASP A 98 -14.28 -11.42 -25.93
N VAL A 99 -14.21 -12.75 -26.00
CA VAL A 99 -14.20 -13.63 -24.83
C VAL A 99 -12.98 -13.36 -23.94
N LEU A 100 -11.80 -13.13 -24.53
CA LEU A 100 -10.59 -12.84 -23.74
C LEU A 100 -10.71 -11.50 -23.03
N SER A 101 -11.29 -10.51 -23.71
CA SER A 101 -11.58 -9.20 -23.15
C SER A 101 -12.54 -9.30 -21.97
N HIS A 102 -13.61 -10.09 -22.09
CA HIS A 102 -14.53 -10.34 -20.99
C HIS A 102 -13.86 -11.07 -19.79
N ILE A 103 -13.05 -12.10 -20.06
CA ILE A 103 -12.29 -12.80 -19.01
C ILE A 103 -11.34 -11.84 -18.28
N ASN A 104 -10.65 -10.96 -19.01
CA ASN A 104 -9.76 -9.98 -18.41
C ASN A 104 -10.53 -8.97 -17.55
N LYS A 105 -11.71 -8.52 -17.99
CA LYS A 105 -12.62 -7.69 -17.16
C LYS A 105 -12.97 -8.41 -15.86
N LEU A 106 -13.42 -9.67 -15.92
CA LEU A 106 -13.76 -10.45 -14.72
C LEU A 106 -12.56 -10.66 -13.78
N LYS A 107 -11.36 -10.90 -14.32
CA LYS A 107 -10.13 -11.05 -13.51
C LYS A 107 -9.77 -9.79 -12.73
N THR A 108 -10.16 -8.60 -13.20
CA THR A 108 -9.92 -7.36 -12.44
C THR A 108 -10.90 -7.14 -11.29
N LEU A 109 -12.02 -7.90 -11.27
CA LEU A 109 -13.08 -7.80 -10.26
C LEU A 109 -12.98 -8.89 -9.19
N ALA A 110 -12.14 -9.90 -9.39
CA ALA A 110 -11.92 -11.05 -8.49
C ALA A 110 -10.60 -10.91 -7.71
#